data_AF-A0A0G4FRI5-F1
#
_entry.id   AF-A0A0G4FRI5-F1
#
_cell.length_a   1.000
_cell.length_b   1.000
_cell.length_c   1.000
_cell.angle_alpha   90.00
_cell.angle_beta   90.00
_cell.angle_gamma   90.00
#
_symmetry.space_group_name_H-M   'P 1'
#
loop_
_entity.id
_entity.type
_entity.pdbx_description
1 polymer ?
#
loop_
_entity_poly.entity_id
_entity_poly.type
_entity_poly.pdbx_seq_one_letter_code
_entity_poly.pdbx_strand_id
1 'polypeptide(L)'
;MSRFKKGSTQLPAIKEEIDLGSHKLAALKEWLVNIVGNRTLGRRVKRNEVRAVVGMGWRCTWKETDDGARKPKARFFAKGFLDGRLVDTYVGMLSVVGLLQEMLVLCPSPSSTPPEVGATLPSVLPRVPEENPFKNIPDDKYEELRRMAAEYEPGDTYLVEIGLYGLPCAAQLFDHKLEGVCKELGFKRVDTAIAVKAPPEGGRAQAIVMNWIDDLLTGAPLKEHKALQETLNQRLGFGSVCVIGEGSERKFSGVDISRVSTGEIHLSQVS
;
A
#
# COMPACT_ATOMS: atom_id res chain seq x y z
N MET A 1 -13.10 -1.03 -33.28
CA MET A 1 -12.13 -1.72 -32.41
C MET A 1 -11.68 -0.72 -31.35
N SER A 2 -12.25 -0.77 -30.15
CA SER A 2 -11.84 0.12 -29.05
C SER A 2 -10.41 -0.23 -28.63
N ARG A 3 -9.52 0.75 -28.59
CA ARG A 3 -8.23 0.58 -27.92
C ARG A 3 -8.51 0.35 -26.44
N PHE A 4 -8.27 -0.85 -25.96
CA PHE A 4 -8.34 -1.20 -24.54
C PHE A 4 -7.49 -0.20 -23.73
N LYS A 5 -8.11 0.48 -22.76
CA LYS A 5 -7.41 1.35 -21.81
C LYS A 5 -6.73 0.46 -20.77
N LYS A 6 -5.43 0.24 -20.95
CA LYS A 6 -4.59 -0.47 -19.98
C LYS A 6 -4.64 0.29 -18.63
N GLY A 7 -5.39 -0.21 -17.65
CA GLY A 7 -5.26 0.31 -16.28
C GLY A 7 -3.82 0.13 -15.78
N SER A 8 -3.37 1.01 -14.87
CA SER A 8 -1.96 1.34 -14.61
C SER A 8 -1.00 0.16 -14.60
N THR A 9 -0.42 -0.15 -15.76
CA THR A 9 0.70 -1.08 -15.86
C THR A 9 1.88 -0.38 -15.21
N GLN A 10 2.46 -0.99 -14.17
CA GLN A 10 3.72 -0.51 -13.59
C GLN A 10 4.86 -1.22 -14.32
N LEU A 11 5.47 -0.54 -15.28
CA LEU A 11 6.65 -1.06 -15.95
C LEU A 11 7.88 -0.78 -15.07
N PRO A 12 8.77 -1.76 -14.84
CA PRO A 12 10.01 -1.49 -14.14
C PRO A 12 10.84 -0.45 -14.91
N ALA A 13 11.41 0.51 -14.20
CA ALA A 13 12.38 1.43 -14.80
C ALA A 13 13.71 0.70 -15.01
N ILE A 14 14.38 0.97 -16.12
CA ILE A 14 15.73 0.44 -16.37
C ILE A 14 16.77 1.28 -15.63
N LYS A 15 17.96 0.72 -15.43
CA LYS A 15 19.03 1.37 -14.66
C LYS A 15 19.42 2.71 -15.26
N GLU A 16 19.50 2.78 -16.59
CA GLU A 16 19.89 3.97 -17.34
C GLU A 16 18.92 5.13 -17.08
N GLU A 17 17.62 4.88 -17.03
CA GLU A 17 16.61 5.90 -16.71
C GLU A 17 16.78 6.43 -15.28
N ILE A 18 17.01 5.51 -14.33
CA ILE A 18 17.23 5.85 -12.92
C ILE A 18 18.49 6.70 -12.76
N ASP A 19 19.59 6.31 -13.42
CA ASP A 19 20.88 7.00 -13.37
C ASP A 19 20.80 8.39 -14.03
N LEU A 20 19.99 8.54 -15.09
CA LEU A 20 19.64 9.84 -15.69
C LEU A 20 18.73 10.70 -14.77
N GLY A 21 18.21 10.13 -13.69
CA GLY A 21 17.51 10.85 -12.64
C GLY A 21 16.01 11.02 -12.86
N SER A 22 15.39 10.26 -13.77
CA SER A 22 13.95 10.36 -14.08
C SER A 22 13.04 10.15 -12.86
N HIS A 23 13.53 9.44 -11.84
CA HIS A 23 12.77 9.12 -10.62
C HIS A 23 13.20 9.93 -9.40
N LYS A 24 14.16 10.88 -9.51
CA LYS A 24 14.68 11.64 -8.36
C LYS A 24 13.59 12.34 -7.57
N LEU A 25 12.71 13.09 -8.23
CA LEU A 25 11.61 13.80 -7.57
C LEU A 25 10.59 12.83 -6.96
N ALA A 26 10.33 11.70 -7.62
CA ALA A 26 9.42 10.68 -7.10
C ALA A 26 9.99 9.98 -5.85
N ALA A 27 11.29 9.66 -5.85
CA ALA A 27 11.98 9.06 -4.71
C ALA A 27 12.08 10.03 -3.53
N LEU A 28 12.37 11.31 -3.80
CA LEU A 28 12.37 12.35 -2.78
C LEU A 28 10.98 12.52 -2.16
N LYS A 29 9.91 12.52 -2.97
CA LYS A 29 8.53 12.60 -2.47
C LYS A 29 8.18 11.41 -1.59
N GLU A 30 8.52 10.19 -2.04
CA GLU A 30 8.29 8.97 -1.26
C GLU A 30 9.03 9.04 0.08
N TRP A 31 10.30 9.42 0.08
CA TRP A 31 11.10 9.57 1.29
C TRP A 31 10.52 10.61 2.25
N LEU A 32 10.40 11.86 1.81
CA LEU A 32 10.00 12.97 2.69
C LEU A 32 8.54 12.90 3.10
N VAL A 33 7.64 12.62 2.17
CA VAL A 33 6.20 12.72 2.47
C VAL A 33 5.69 11.42 3.05
N ASN A 34 5.98 10.28 2.40
CA ASN A 34 5.32 9.03 2.74
C ASN A 34 6.04 8.28 3.86
N ILE A 35 7.36 8.37 3.95
CA ILE A 35 8.13 7.69 5.00
C ILE A 35 8.32 8.59 6.21
N VAL A 36 8.98 9.75 6.02
CA VAL A 36 9.28 10.70 7.08
C VAL A 36 8.01 11.39 7.58
N GLY A 37 7.22 11.99 6.68
CA GLY A 37 6.03 12.76 7.04
C GLY A 37 4.95 11.94 7.74
N ASN A 38 4.83 10.65 7.42
CA ASN A 38 3.91 9.74 8.11
C ASN A 38 4.52 9.09 9.36
N ARG A 39 5.79 9.39 9.71
CA ARG A 39 6.50 8.75 10.83
C ARG A 39 6.49 7.22 10.73
N THR A 40 6.70 6.70 9.52
CA THR A 40 6.74 5.24 9.26
C THR A 40 7.86 4.58 10.06
N LEU A 41 8.95 5.32 10.27
CA LEU A 41 10.09 4.91 11.07
C LEU A 41 10.12 5.75 12.36
N GLY A 42 10.48 5.09 13.46
CA GLY A 42 10.58 5.68 14.78
C GLY A 42 12.02 5.89 15.19
N ARG A 43 12.33 5.56 16.45
CA ARG A 43 13.68 5.70 17.00
C ARG A 43 14.69 4.74 16.33
N ARG A 44 15.97 5.11 16.37
CA ARG A 44 17.08 4.21 16.02
C ARG A 44 17.12 3.03 17.00
N VAL A 45 17.39 1.83 16.48
CA VAL A 45 17.42 0.58 17.25
C VAL A 45 18.61 -0.30 16.83
N LYS A 46 19.14 -1.06 17.78
CA LYS A 46 20.12 -2.13 17.53
C LYS A 46 19.40 -3.45 17.25
N ARG A 47 20.10 -4.40 16.61
CA ARG A 47 19.55 -5.72 16.27
C ARG A 47 18.99 -6.49 17.47
N ASN A 48 19.56 -6.32 18.66
CA ASN A 48 19.13 -7.00 19.88
C ASN A 48 17.91 -6.35 20.56
N GLU A 49 17.52 -5.14 20.15
CA GLU A 49 16.33 -4.45 20.68
C GLU A 49 15.04 -4.86 19.98
N VAL A 50 15.13 -5.52 18.82
CA VAL A 50 13.99 -5.89 17.98
C VAL A 50 13.99 -7.38 17.66
N ARG A 51 12.81 -7.96 17.42
CA ARG A 51 12.68 -9.39 17.13
C ARG A 51 13.22 -9.73 15.73
N ALA A 52 12.99 -8.85 14.76
CA ALA A 52 13.47 -9.00 13.39
C ALA A 52 14.06 -7.69 12.85
N VAL A 53 14.98 -7.79 11.90
CA VAL A 53 15.49 -6.66 11.12
C VAL A 53 15.36 -6.97 9.65
N VAL A 54 14.81 -6.04 8.88
CA VAL A 54 14.70 -6.13 7.42
C VAL A 54 15.52 -5.03 6.76
N GLY A 55 16.19 -5.35 5.65
CA GLY A 55 16.80 -4.31 4.82
C GLY A 55 15.73 -3.55 4.05
N MET A 56 15.97 -2.27 3.75
CA MET A 56 15.11 -1.46 2.89
C MET A 56 15.71 -1.28 1.49
N GLY A 57 14.85 -0.91 0.54
CA GLY A 57 15.22 -0.69 -0.85
C GLY A 57 14.28 0.24 -1.60
N TRP A 58 14.66 0.52 -2.85
CA TRP A 58 13.93 1.37 -3.78
C TRP A 58 13.39 0.54 -4.94
N ARG A 59 12.11 0.72 -5.27
CA ARG A 59 11.51 0.17 -6.49
C ARG A 59 11.01 1.32 -7.37
N CYS A 60 11.68 1.52 -8.50
CA CYS A 60 11.34 2.54 -9.48
C CYS A 60 10.52 1.91 -10.62
N THR A 61 9.39 2.53 -10.94
CA THR A 61 8.46 2.07 -11.97
C THR A 61 7.93 3.26 -12.76
N TRP A 62 7.40 2.99 -13.95
CA TRP A 62 6.59 3.90 -14.73
C TRP A 62 5.13 3.53 -14.56
N LYS A 63 4.33 4.47 -14.04
CA LYS A 63 2.88 4.33 -14.00
C LYS A 63 2.29 4.93 -15.28
N GLU A 64 1.66 4.12 -16.09
CA GLU A 64 0.86 4.60 -17.22
C GLU A 64 -0.43 5.27 -16.70
N THR A 65 -0.75 6.45 -17.23
CA THR A 65 -1.97 7.21 -16.93
C THR A 65 -3.02 7.02 -18.03
N ASP A 66 -4.26 7.42 -17.77
CA ASP A 66 -5.41 7.17 -18.66
C ASP A 66 -5.30 7.80 -20.05
N ASP A 67 -4.43 8.81 -20.19
CA ASP A 67 -4.05 9.49 -21.43
C ASP A 67 -2.86 8.81 -22.16
N GLY A 68 -2.34 7.71 -21.62
CA GLY A 68 -1.18 7.00 -22.14
C GLY A 68 0.17 7.62 -21.73
N ALA A 69 0.18 8.71 -20.95
CA ALA A 69 1.42 9.28 -20.45
C ALA A 69 2.06 8.37 -19.37
N ARG A 70 3.37 8.50 -19.19
CA ARG A 70 4.12 7.75 -18.17
C ARG A 70 4.55 8.68 -17.05
N LYS A 71 4.17 8.34 -15.83
CA LYS A 71 4.55 9.06 -14.62
C LYS A 71 5.58 8.24 -13.83
N PRO A 72 6.74 8.83 -13.45
CA PRO A 72 7.70 8.12 -12.62
C PRO A 72 7.10 7.86 -11.23
N LYS A 73 7.31 6.67 -10.70
CA LYS A 73 6.87 6.25 -9.37
C LYS A 73 8.02 5.53 -8.69
N ALA A 74 8.42 6.02 -7.52
CA ALA A 74 9.37 5.35 -6.65
C ALA A 74 8.62 4.85 -5.42
N ARG A 75 8.96 3.64 -4.97
CA ARG A 75 8.46 3.06 -3.72
C ARG A 75 9.62 2.72 -2.81
N PHE A 76 9.51 3.10 -1.55
CA PHE A 76 10.44 2.70 -0.51
C PHE A 76 9.86 1.47 0.19
N PHE A 77 10.61 0.37 0.24
CA PHE A 77 10.03 -0.90 0.65
C PHE A 77 10.98 -1.72 1.52
N ALA A 78 10.42 -2.55 2.39
CA ALA A 78 11.16 -3.60 3.07
C ALA A 78 11.53 -4.71 2.08
N LYS A 79 12.83 -4.98 1.93
CA LYS A 79 13.39 -6.06 1.11
C LYS A 79 13.09 -7.45 1.65
N GLY A 80 12.33 -7.59 2.75
CA GLY A 80 12.03 -8.86 3.42
C GLY A 80 11.44 -9.96 2.51
N PHE A 81 11.20 -9.68 1.24
CA PHE A 81 10.62 -10.55 0.23
C PHE A 81 11.19 -10.26 -1.18
N LEU A 82 12.46 -9.86 -1.33
CA LEU A 82 13.09 -9.86 -2.65
C LEU A 82 13.26 -11.32 -3.11
N ASP A 83 12.38 -11.79 -3.98
CA ASP A 83 12.72 -12.89 -4.88
C ASP A 83 13.79 -12.38 -5.86
N GLY A 84 15.05 -12.70 -5.54
CA GLY A 84 16.21 -12.36 -6.36
C GLY A 84 16.47 -13.37 -7.48
N ARG A 85 15.57 -14.33 -7.74
CA ARG A 85 15.79 -15.39 -8.72
C ARG A 85 15.02 -15.12 -10.02
N LEU A 86 15.77 -14.92 -11.11
CA LEU A 86 15.36 -15.41 -12.42
C LEU A 86 15.68 -16.91 -12.46
N VAL A 87 14.92 -17.76 -11.76
CA VAL A 87 15.13 -19.22 -11.85
C VAL A 87 13.81 -19.97 -11.67
N ASP A 88 13.45 -20.79 -12.67
CA ASP A 88 12.50 -21.90 -12.56
C ASP A 88 13.02 -22.92 -11.54
N THR A 89 12.75 -22.70 -10.24
CA THR A 89 13.04 -23.70 -9.20
C THR A 89 11.83 -23.87 -8.27
N TYR A 90 11.51 -25.14 -8.00
CA TYR A 90 10.28 -25.63 -7.37
C TYR A 90 10.14 -25.32 -5.86
N VAL A 91 11.03 -24.52 -5.26
CA VAL A 91 11.03 -24.26 -3.80
C VAL A 91 11.36 -22.79 -3.52
N GLY A 92 10.34 -22.06 -3.05
CA GLY A 92 10.47 -20.67 -2.59
C GLY A 92 11.34 -20.54 -1.33
N MET A 93 11.78 -19.32 -1.04
CA MET A 93 12.60 -19.02 0.15
C MET A 93 11.86 -19.40 1.45
N LEU A 94 12.60 -19.86 2.46
CA LEU A 94 12.09 -20.20 3.79
C LEU A 94 11.32 -19.00 4.38
N SER A 95 10.04 -19.18 4.69
CA SER A 95 9.20 -18.11 5.23
C SER A 95 9.74 -17.68 6.59
N VAL A 96 10.32 -16.47 6.70
CA VAL A 96 10.75 -15.90 7.99
C VAL A 96 9.55 -15.74 8.93
N VAL A 97 8.34 -15.52 8.40
CA VAL A 97 7.10 -15.54 9.17
C VAL A 97 6.75 -16.96 9.61
N GLY A 98 6.97 -17.97 8.77
CA GLY A 98 6.84 -19.38 9.15
C GLY A 98 7.83 -19.78 10.24
N LEU A 99 9.08 -19.29 10.15
CA LEU A 99 10.11 -19.43 11.18
C LEU A 99 9.74 -18.69 12.47
N LEU A 100 9.25 -17.45 12.37
CA LEU A 100 8.81 -16.67 13.53
C LEU A 100 7.53 -17.24 14.15
N GLN A 101 6.61 -17.80 13.36
CA GLN A 101 5.40 -18.49 13.82
C GLN A 101 5.75 -19.84 14.45
N GLU A 102 6.67 -20.62 13.86
CA GLU A 102 7.24 -21.82 14.50
C GLU A 102 7.93 -21.47 15.82
N MET A 103 8.77 -20.44 15.85
CA MET A 103 9.43 -19.97 17.07
C MET A 103 8.43 -19.42 18.10
N LEU A 104 7.28 -18.88 17.65
CA LEU A 104 6.17 -18.46 18.53
C LEU A 104 5.35 -19.65 19.04
N VAL A 105 5.28 -20.76 18.30
CA VAL A 105 4.72 -22.04 18.78
C VAL A 105 5.65 -22.68 19.81
N LEU A 106 6.96 -22.55 19.65
CA LEU A 106 7.98 -23.02 20.60
C LEU A 106 8.14 -22.11 21.84
N CYS A 107 7.58 -20.89 21.83
CA CYS A 107 7.56 -19.96 22.95
C CYS A 107 6.13 -19.87 23.54
N PRO A 108 5.86 -20.36 24.77
CA PRO A 108 4.49 -20.60 25.27
C PRO A 108 3.70 -19.34 25.69
N SER A 109 3.85 -18.23 24.98
CA SER A 109 2.99 -17.06 25.14
C SER A 109 2.90 -16.26 23.84
N PRO A 110 1.79 -16.35 23.08
CA PRO A 110 1.54 -15.39 22.01
C PRO A 110 1.35 -14.02 22.66
N SER A 111 2.39 -13.18 22.60
CA SER A 111 2.23 -11.77 22.96
C SER A 111 1.20 -11.16 22.01
N SER A 112 0.12 -10.58 22.55
CA SER A 112 -0.88 -9.83 21.80
C SER A 112 -0.30 -8.59 21.09
N THR A 113 0.95 -8.25 21.38
CA THR A 113 1.73 -7.23 20.69
C THR A 113 2.46 -7.81 19.47
N PRO A 114 2.30 -7.19 18.28
CA PRO A 114 3.07 -7.55 17.09
C PRO A 114 4.58 -7.54 17.41
N PRO A 115 5.38 -8.44 16.79
CA PRO A 115 6.82 -8.44 16.98
C PRO A 115 7.41 -7.09 16.52
N GLU A 116 8.21 -6.45 17.38
CA GLU A 116 8.94 -5.23 17.01
C GLU A 116 9.93 -5.54 15.87
N VAL A 117 9.77 -4.84 14.75
CA VAL A 117 10.59 -5.00 13.55
C VAL A 117 11.44 -3.74 13.35
N GLY A 118 12.75 -3.92 13.21
CA GLY A 118 13.64 -2.87 12.74
C GLY A 118 13.77 -2.89 11.22
N ALA A 119 13.94 -1.72 10.60
CA ALA A 119 14.22 -1.56 9.18
C ALA A 119 15.53 -0.82 8.97
N THR A 120 16.46 -1.46 8.25
CA THR A 120 17.77 -0.89 7.90
C THR A 120 17.66 -0.07 6.61
N LEU A 121 17.93 1.23 6.69
CA LEU A 121 17.88 2.13 5.55
C LEU A 121 18.92 1.74 4.49
N PRO A 122 18.67 2.01 3.18
CA PRO A 122 19.69 1.82 2.16
C PRO A 122 20.90 2.71 2.41
N SER A 123 22.04 2.34 1.86
CA SER A 123 23.27 3.14 1.91
C SER A 123 23.17 4.50 1.20
N VAL A 124 22.15 4.68 0.36
CA VAL A 124 21.90 5.93 -0.36
C VAL A 124 20.43 6.32 -0.18
N LEU A 125 20.23 7.50 0.41
CA LEU A 125 18.93 8.19 0.50
C LEU A 125 18.87 9.33 -0.51
N PRO A 126 17.66 9.75 -0.93
CA PRO A 126 17.49 10.91 -1.80
C PRO A 126 18.09 12.17 -1.17
N ARG A 127 18.85 12.94 -1.94
CA ARG A 127 19.33 14.26 -1.51
C ARG A 127 18.14 15.19 -1.32
N VAL A 128 18.01 15.76 -0.13
CA VAL A 128 16.98 16.76 0.19
C VAL A 128 17.51 18.15 -0.20
N PRO A 129 16.93 18.82 -1.21
CA PRO A 129 17.35 20.17 -1.60
C PRO A 129 16.96 21.22 -0.55
N GLU A 130 17.65 22.37 -0.56
CA GLU A 130 17.28 23.48 0.32
C GLU A 130 15.99 24.14 -0.14
N GLU A 131 15.85 24.36 -1.45
CA GLU A 131 14.61 24.88 -2.03
C GLU A 131 13.56 23.78 -2.17
N ASN A 132 12.31 24.12 -1.88
CA ASN A 132 11.17 23.21 -1.98
C ASN A 132 10.90 22.84 -3.46
N PRO A 133 11.10 21.57 -3.87
CA PRO A 133 10.88 21.17 -5.25
C PRO A 133 9.42 20.81 -5.53
N PHE A 134 8.53 20.86 -4.53
CA PHE A 134 7.16 20.38 -4.64
C PHE A 134 6.17 21.53 -4.76
N LYS A 135 5.51 21.62 -5.93
CA LYS A 135 4.46 22.62 -6.19
C LYS A 135 3.24 22.52 -5.25
N ASN A 136 3.03 21.36 -4.64
CA ASN A 136 1.83 21.02 -3.88
C ASN A 136 2.07 20.85 -2.37
N ILE A 137 3.26 21.21 -1.88
CA ILE A 137 3.61 21.16 -0.47
C ILE A 137 4.00 22.59 -0.07
N PRO A 138 3.35 23.19 0.94
CA PRO A 138 3.75 24.49 1.48
C PRO A 138 5.20 24.48 2.00
N ASP A 139 5.90 25.62 1.91
CA ASP A 139 7.32 25.72 2.27
C ASP A 139 7.58 25.46 3.76
N ASP A 140 6.68 25.90 4.64
CA ASP A 140 6.74 25.64 6.09
C ASP A 140 6.68 24.13 6.39
N LYS A 141 5.77 23.41 5.72
CA LYS A 141 5.68 21.96 5.81
C LYS A 141 6.91 21.28 5.21
N TYR A 142 7.45 21.80 4.12
CA TYR A 142 8.67 21.25 3.52
C TYR A 142 9.87 21.36 4.47
N GLU A 143 10.05 22.51 5.13
CA GLU A 143 11.10 22.71 6.12
C GLU A 143 10.97 21.77 7.33
N GLU A 144 9.74 21.51 7.80
CA GLU A 144 9.49 20.51 8.83
C GLU A 144 9.94 19.11 8.38
N LEU A 145 9.52 18.68 7.18
CA LEU A 145 9.91 17.38 6.61
C LEU A 145 11.43 17.27 6.45
N ARG A 146 12.10 18.35 6.03
CA ARG A 146 13.55 18.41 5.89
C ARG A 146 14.25 18.23 7.23
N ARG A 147 13.78 18.91 8.29
CA ARG A 147 14.31 18.74 9.65
C ARG A 147 14.14 17.31 10.16
N MET A 148 12.95 16.73 9.99
CA MET A 148 12.69 15.35 10.39
C MET A 148 13.55 14.36 9.61
N ALA A 149 13.75 14.58 8.31
CA ALA A 149 14.56 13.71 7.47
C ALA A 149 16.04 13.66 7.90
N ALA A 150 16.55 14.74 8.51
CA ALA A 150 17.92 14.81 9.00
C ALA A 150 18.20 13.91 10.22
N GLU A 151 17.18 13.36 10.86
CA GLU A 151 17.33 12.40 11.97
C GLU A 151 17.71 10.98 11.49
N TYR A 152 17.61 10.74 10.17
CA TYR A 152 17.81 9.45 9.56
C TYR A 152 19.18 9.34 8.87
N GLU A 153 19.95 8.34 9.28
CA GLU A 153 21.27 8.04 8.70
C GLU A 153 21.19 6.85 7.74
N PRO A 154 21.73 6.95 6.51
CA PRO A 154 21.81 5.83 5.59
C PRO A 154 22.54 4.63 6.23
N GLY A 155 22.00 3.43 6.05
CA GLY A 155 22.57 2.19 6.62
C GLY A 155 22.21 1.92 8.08
N ASP A 156 21.65 2.88 8.82
CA ASP A 156 21.20 2.66 10.19
C ASP A 156 19.83 1.97 10.25
N THR A 157 19.53 1.37 11.40
CA THR A 157 18.28 0.62 11.63
C THR A 157 17.34 1.39 12.56
N TYR A 158 16.08 1.49 12.14
CA TYR A 158 15.03 2.23 12.84
C TYR A 158 13.82 1.34 13.11
N LEU A 159 13.11 1.58 14.22
CA LEU A 159 11.89 0.84 14.54
C LEU A 159 10.80 1.15 13.50
N VAL A 160 10.08 0.13 13.02
CA VAL A 160 8.92 0.31 12.14
C VAL A 160 7.69 0.59 13.01
N GLU A 161 7.17 1.82 12.92
CA GLU A 161 6.04 2.29 13.75
C GLU A 161 4.70 2.08 13.05
N ILE A 162 4.67 2.16 11.72
CA ILE A 162 3.47 2.01 10.90
C ILE A 162 3.74 1.01 9.77
N GLY A 163 2.70 0.33 9.30
CA GLY A 163 2.79 -0.67 8.24
C GLY A 163 3.62 -0.21 7.05
N LEU A 164 4.76 -0.88 6.86
CA LEU A 164 5.72 -0.58 5.80
C LEU A 164 5.49 -1.47 4.58
N TYR A 165 5.46 -0.87 3.38
CA TYR A 165 5.27 -1.62 2.14
C TYR A 165 6.34 -2.70 1.96
N GLY A 166 5.92 -3.91 1.60
CA GLY A 166 6.79 -5.09 1.50
C GLY A 166 6.85 -5.95 2.78
N LEU A 167 6.27 -5.50 3.90
CA LEU A 167 6.06 -6.35 5.06
C LEU A 167 4.70 -7.08 5.00
N PRO A 168 4.63 -8.39 5.29
CA PRO A 168 3.38 -9.15 5.38
C PRO A 168 2.42 -8.57 6.43
N CYS A 169 2.96 -7.97 7.49
CA CYS A 169 2.16 -7.34 8.54
C CYS A 169 1.43 -6.09 8.06
N ALA A 170 1.88 -5.39 7.01
CA ALA A 170 1.22 -4.16 6.55
C ALA A 170 -0.20 -4.43 6.03
N ALA A 171 -0.38 -5.50 5.25
CA ALA A 171 -1.69 -5.94 4.80
C ALA A 171 -2.57 -6.37 5.98
N GLN A 172 -2.01 -7.12 6.94
CA GLN A 172 -2.75 -7.57 8.13
C GLN A 172 -3.19 -6.41 9.03
N LEU A 173 -2.35 -5.39 9.22
CA LEU A 173 -2.68 -4.21 10.01
C LEU A 173 -3.81 -3.40 9.36
N PHE A 174 -3.77 -3.24 8.04
CA PHE A 174 -4.85 -2.61 7.30
C PHE A 174 -6.14 -3.42 7.41
N ASP A 175 -6.07 -4.74 7.19
CA ASP A 175 -7.21 -5.64 7.33
C ASP A 175 -7.84 -5.60 8.72
N HIS A 176 -7.03 -5.54 9.77
CA HIS A 176 -7.53 -5.45 11.15
C HIS A 176 -8.24 -4.12 11.39
N LYS A 177 -7.68 -3.01 10.91
CA LYS A 177 -8.30 -1.69 11.00
C LYS A 177 -9.61 -1.64 10.21
N LEU A 178 -9.61 -2.17 8.98
CA LEU A 178 -10.80 -2.29 8.13
C LEU A 178 -11.88 -3.13 8.80
N GLU A 179 -11.50 -4.26 9.40
CA GLU A 179 -12.43 -5.14 10.09
C GLU A 179 -13.08 -4.44 11.29
N GLY A 180 -12.32 -3.67 12.07
CA GLY A 180 -12.86 -2.84 13.16
C GLY A 180 -13.91 -1.86 12.66
N VAL A 181 -13.59 -1.10 11.61
CA VAL A 181 -14.53 -0.15 10.98
C VAL A 181 -15.76 -0.86 10.43
N CYS A 182 -15.57 -2.00 9.74
CA CYS A 182 -16.67 -2.79 9.20
C CYS A 182 -17.62 -3.28 10.31
N LYS A 183 -17.09 -3.76 11.44
CA LYS A 183 -17.89 -4.18 12.60
C LYS A 183 -18.69 -3.02 13.19
N GLU A 184 -18.07 -1.85 13.38
CA GLU A 184 -18.76 -0.64 13.85
C GLU A 184 -19.92 -0.23 12.93
N LEU A 185 -19.75 -0.41 11.62
CA LEU A 185 -20.77 -0.09 10.60
C LEU A 185 -21.83 -1.19 10.41
N GLY A 186 -21.74 -2.28 11.16
CA GLY A 186 -22.69 -3.40 11.12
C GLY A 186 -22.46 -4.39 9.97
N PHE A 187 -21.28 -4.39 9.35
CA PHE A 187 -20.89 -5.41 8.39
C PHE A 187 -20.44 -6.69 9.10
N LYS A 188 -20.70 -7.83 8.45
CA LYS A 188 -20.21 -9.14 8.85
C LYS A 188 -19.25 -9.66 7.79
N ARG A 189 -18.08 -10.14 8.20
CA ARG A 189 -17.11 -10.79 7.31
C ARG A 189 -17.68 -12.14 6.89
N VAL A 190 -17.83 -12.35 5.59
CA VAL A 190 -18.36 -13.60 4.99
C VAL A 190 -17.28 -14.39 4.27
N ASP A 191 -16.19 -13.72 3.89
CA ASP A 191 -14.99 -14.30 3.29
C ASP A 191 -13.76 -13.53 3.80
N THR A 192 -12.56 -14.07 3.65
CA THR A 192 -11.30 -13.39 3.90
C THR A 192 -11.27 -12.00 3.27
N ALA A 193 -11.77 -11.78 2.06
CA ALA A 193 -11.72 -10.46 1.41
C ALA A 193 -13.06 -9.71 1.41
N ILE A 194 -14.14 -10.27 1.96
CA ILE A 194 -15.51 -9.77 1.73
C ILE A 194 -16.26 -9.59 3.05
N ALA A 195 -16.78 -8.37 3.24
CA ALA A 195 -17.69 -8.03 4.32
C ALA A 195 -19.04 -7.55 3.75
N VAL A 196 -20.13 -8.04 4.33
CA VAL A 196 -21.50 -7.76 3.87
C VAL A 196 -22.31 -7.15 5.00
N LYS A 197 -23.04 -6.08 4.69
CA LYS A 197 -24.09 -5.54 5.54
C LYS A 197 -25.43 -6.06 5.05
N ALA A 198 -26.03 -6.96 5.81
CA ALA A 198 -27.32 -7.55 5.53
C ALA A 198 -28.43 -6.89 6.38
N PRO A 199 -29.68 -6.83 5.89
CA PRO A 199 -30.80 -6.37 6.68
C PRO A 199 -31.07 -7.33 7.86
N PRO A 200 -31.66 -6.84 8.98
CA PRO A 200 -31.92 -7.66 10.18
C PRO A 200 -32.80 -8.89 9.94
N GLU A 201 -33.71 -8.80 8.97
CA GLU A 201 -34.75 -9.80 8.68
C GLU A 201 -34.29 -10.89 7.69
N GLY A 202 -33.04 -10.82 7.23
CA GLY A 202 -32.58 -11.60 6.08
C GLY A 202 -33.04 -10.98 4.75
N GLY A 203 -32.24 -11.15 3.69
CA GLY A 203 -32.53 -10.54 2.39
C GLY A 203 -31.28 -10.16 1.60
N ARG A 204 -31.45 -9.41 0.52
CA ARG A 204 -30.34 -8.91 -0.31
C ARG A 204 -29.43 -8.00 0.52
N ALA A 205 -28.12 -8.16 0.33
CA ALA A 205 -27.11 -7.29 0.93
C ALA A 205 -27.43 -5.80 0.67
N GLN A 206 -27.41 -4.98 1.73
CA GLN A 206 -27.53 -3.53 1.65
C GLN A 206 -26.22 -2.91 1.16
N ALA A 207 -25.09 -3.45 1.62
CA ALA A 207 -23.79 -3.03 1.15
C ALA A 207 -22.78 -4.18 1.20
N ILE A 208 -21.77 -4.09 0.35
CA ILE A 208 -20.65 -5.03 0.27
C ILE A 208 -19.36 -4.21 0.26
N VAL A 209 -18.38 -4.63 1.04
CA VAL A 209 -17.01 -4.15 1.01
C VAL A 209 -16.13 -5.33 0.66
N MET A 210 -15.37 -5.21 -0.43
CA MET A 210 -14.32 -6.14 -0.81
C MET A 210 -12.99 -5.43 -0.69
N ASN A 211 -12.00 -6.08 -0.07
CA ASN A 211 -10.64 -5.56 0.01
C ASN A 211 -9.65 -6.46 -0.73
N TRP A 212 -8.61 -5.85 -1.29
CA TRP A 212 -7.44 -6.53 -1.78
C TRP A 212 -6.20 -5.77 -1.32
N ILE A 213 -5.53 -6.27 -0.29
CA ILE A 213 -4.43 -5.57 0.38
C ILE A 213 -4.92 -4.18 0.84
N ASP A 214 -4.50 -3.09 0.21
CA ASP A 214 -4.83 -1.70 0.52
C ASP A 214 -5.95 -1.12 -0.36
N ASP A 215 -6.35 -1.82 -1.41
CA ASP A 215 -7.41 -1.39 -2.33
C ASP A 215 -8.80 -1.87 -1.85
N LEU A 216 -9.80 -0.99 -1.91
CA LEU A 216 -11.20 -1.32 -1.61
C LEU A 216 -12.10 -1.20 -2.84
N LEU A 217 -13.01 -2.17 -2.97
CA LEU A 217 -14.15 -2.13 -3.87
C LEU A 217 -15.44 -2.20 -3.05
N THR A 218 -16.28 -1.19 -3.16
CA THR A 218 -17.52 -1.09 -2.39
C THR A 218 -18.74 -1.11 -3.29
N GLY A 219 -19.78 -1.86 -2.91
CA GLY A 219 -21.07 -1.87 -3.56
C GLY A 219 -22.17 -1.47 -2.59
N ALA A 220 -22.96 -0.45 -2.92
CA ALA A 220 -24.12 -0.03 -2.15
C ALA A 220 -25.14 0.70 -3.07
N PRO A 221 -26.43 0.77 -2.69
CA PRO A 221 -27.41 1.63 -3.35
C PRO A 221 -26.92 3.08 -3.42
N LEU A 222 -27.30 3.80 -4.49
CA LEU A 222 -26.81 5.16 -4.76
C LEU A 222 -27.00 6.12 -3.57
N LYS A 223 -28.10 5.98 -2.84
CA LYS A 223 -28.43 6.81 -1.67
C LYS A 223 -27.48 6.59 -0.48
N GLU A 224 -26.99 5.36 -0.30
CA GLU A 224 -26.16 4.96 0.85
C GLU A 224 -24.66 4.98 0.52
N HIS A 225 -24.32 4.90 -0.76
CA HIS A 225 -22.95 4.81 -1.23
C HIS A 225 -22.08 6.00 -0.82
N LYS A 226 -22.61 7.24 -0.94
CA LYS A 226 -21.87 8.45 -0.58
C LYS A 226 -21.50 8.47 0.90
N ALA A 227 -22.46 8.17 1.79
CA ALA A 227 -22.23 8.14 3.23
C ALA A 227 -21.23 7.04 3.63
N LEU A 228 -21.31 5.86 2.99
CA LEU A 228 -20.35 4.77 3.21
C LEU A 228 -18.94 5.20 2.79
N GLN A 229 -18.79 5.79 1.60
CA GLN A 229 -17.50 6.27 1.11
C GLN A 229 -16.89 7.35 2.00
N GLU A 230 -17.67 8.36 2.39
CA GLU A 230 -17.22 9.43 3.27
C GLU A 230 -16.75 8.88 4.62
N THR A 231 -17.51 7.95 5.20
CA THR A 231 -17.15 7.32 6.47
C THR A 231 -15.87 6.49 6.37
N LEU A 232 -15.76 5.64 5.34
CA LEU A 232 -14.56 4.84 5.11
C LEU A 232 -13.34 5.75 4.86
N ASN A 233 -13.49 6.80 4.07
CA ASN A 233 -12.41 7.75 3.81
C ASN A 233 -11.98 8.50 5.07
N GLN A 234 -12.93 8.94 5.91
CA GLN A 234 -12.63 9.61 7.17
C GLN A 234 -11.87 8.69 8.15
N ARG A 235 -12.24 7.40 8.22
CA ARG A 235 -11.67 6.45 9.18
C ARG A 235 -10.36 5.81 8.70
N LEU A 236 -10.22 5.60 7.40
CA LEU A 236 -9.11 4.85 6.81
C LEU A 236 -8.11 5.74 6.06
N GLY A 237 -8.51 6.94 5.60
CA GLY A 237 -7.64 7.92 4.99
C GLY A 237 -7.22 7.58 3.55
N PHE A 238 -8.19 7.31 2.67
CA PHE A 238 -7.88 6.96 1.28
C PHE A 238 -7.40 8.17 0.48
N GLY A 239 -6.32 7.98 -0.29
CA GLY A 239 -5.77 9.04 -1.14
C GLY A 239 -6.59 9.35 -2.39
N SER A 240 -7.34 8.38 -2.91
CA SER A 240 -8.20 8.55 -4.08
C SER A 240 -9.44 7.67 -3.97
N VAL A 241 -10.61 8.26 -4.23
CA VAL A 241 -11.90 7.56 -4.27
C VAL A 241 -12.52 7.78 -5.64
N CYS A 242 -13.00 6.69 -6.25
CA CYS A 242 -13.56 6.68 -7.59
C CYS A 242 -14.96 6.03 -7.58
N VAL A 243 -15.86 6.48 -8.45
CA VAL A 243 -17.15 5.82 -8.67
C VAL A 243 -17.15 5.18 -10.06
N ILE A 244 -17.63 3.94 -10.14
CA ILE A 244 -17.87 3.23 -11.41
C ILE A 244 -19.28 3.58 -11.90
N GLY A 245 -19.37 4.67 -12.67
CA GLY A 245 -20.59 5.14 -13.32
C GLY A 245 -20.90 4.41 -14.63
N GLU A 246 -22.08 4.62 -15.18
CA GLU A 246 -22.45 4.09 -16.50
C GLU A 246 -21.57 4.64 -17.61
N GLY A 247 -21.21 3.79 -18.56
CA GLY A 247 -20.26 4.10 -19.63
C GLY A 247 -18.81 4.26 -19.13
N SER A 248 -18.52 3.94 -17.86
CA SER A 248 -17.17 4.05 -17.30
C SER A 248 -16.50 2.69 -17.12
N GLU A 249 -15.19 2.70 -17.31
CA GLU A 249 -14.30 1.57 -17.08
C GLU A 249 -13.30 1.94 -15.98
N ARG A 250 -13.05 1.03 -15.04
CA ARG A 250 -12.10 1.20 -13.95
C ARG A 250 -11.37 -0.11 -13.68
N LYS A 251 -10.13 -0.03 -13.21
CA LYS A 251 -9.36 -1.21 -12.81
C LYS A 251 -9.36 -1.37 -11.29
N PHE A 252 -9.55 -2.60 -10.83
CA PHE A 252 -9.40 -3.01 -9.43
C PHE A 252 -8.49 -4.24 -9.38
N SER A 253 -7.33 -4.13 -8.73
CA SER A 253 -6.38 -5.25 -8.54
C SER A 253 -6.05 -6.07 -9.80
N GLY A 254 -5.90 -5.40 -10.95
CA GLY A 254 -5.59 -6.04 -12.23
C GLY A 254 -6.81 -6.49 -13.04
N VAL A 255 -8.02 -6.40 -12.49
CA VAL A 255 -9.29 -6.67 -13.19
C VAL A 255 -9.87 -5.36 -13.71
N ASP A 256 -10.17 -5.31 -15.00
CA ASP A 256 -10.89 -4.21 -15.63
C ASP A 256 -12.40 -4.42 -15.45
N ILE A 257 -13.07 -3.41 -14.90
CA ILE A 257 -14.49 -3.37 -14.55
C ILE A 257 -15.15 -2.29 -15.39
N SER A 258 -16.02 -2.69 -16.31
CA SER A 258 -16.78 -1.81 -17.18
C SER A 258 -18.26 -1.85 -16.80
N ARG A 259 -18.86 -0.70 -16.50
CA ARG A 259 -20.31 -0.61 -16.28
C ARG A 259 -20.96 -0.10 -17.56
N VAL A 260 -21.51 -1.02 -18.34
CA VAL A 260 -22.06 -0.75 -19.67
C VAL A 260 -23.40 -0.02 -19.58
N SER A 261 -24.26 -0.46 -18.67
CA SER A 261 -25.60 0.11 -18.47
C SER A 261 -26.08 -0.11 -17.02
N THR A 262 -27.29 0.36 -16.70
CA THR A 262 -27.91 0.08 -15.40
C THR A 262 -28.15 -1.42 -15.23
N GLY A 263 -27.35 -2.07 -14.40
CA GLY A 263 -27.46 -3.51 -14.10
C GLY A 263 -26.54 -4.40 -14.93
N GLU A 264 -25.74 -3.84 -15.83
CA GLU A 264 -24.78 -4.60 -16.64
C GLU A 264 -23.34 -4.19 -16.31
N ILE A 265 -22.54 -5.16 -15.87
CA ILE A 265 -21.13 -5.01 -15.56
C ILE A 265 -20.35 -6.08 -16.32
N HIS A 266 -19.33 -5.66 -17.05
CA HIS A 266 -18.37 -6.54 -17.71
C HIS A 266 -17.07 -6.54 -16.92
N LEU A 267 -16.51 -7.74 -16.72
CA LEU A 267 -15.21 -7.94 -16.10
C LEU A 267 -14.26 -8.51 -17.14
N SER A 268 -13.04 -7.98 -17.21
CA SER A 268 -12.00 -8.56 -18.04
C SER A 268 -10.65 -8.50 -17.32
N GLN A 269 -9.76 -9.40 -17.69
CA GLN A 269 -8.39 -9.44 -17.21
C GLN A 269 -7.51 -9.65 -18.44
N VAL A 270 -6.67 -8.66 -18.76
CA VAL A 270 -5.72 -8.79 -19.86
C VAL A 270 -4.61 -9.73 -19.40
N SER A 271 -4.39 -10.81 -20.16
CA SER A 271 -3.31 -11.77 -19.97
C SER A 271 -1.94 -11.14 -20.19
#